data_AF-A0A3D4TVZ1-F1
#
_entry.id   AF-A0A3D4TVZ1-F1
#
_cell.length_a   1.000
_cell.length_b   1.000
_cell.length_c   1.000
_cell.angle_alpha   90.00
_cell.angle_beta   90.00
_cell.angle_gamma   90.00
#
_symmetry.space_group_name_H-M   'P 1'
#
loop_
_entity.id
_entity.type
_entity.pdbx_description
1 polymer ?
#
loop_
_entity_poly.entity_id
_entity_poly.type
_entity_poly.pdbx_seq_one_letter_code
_entity_poly.pdbx_strand_id
1 'polypeptide(L)'
;MAHDGGMTIAPRILYAAAAAAVLVSLLAWAVEWSGMAYVCPYCRVQRTVIGVLGLLMLFARPGAIVVPWLSYSTGAFAFVVAAMQHFNGWKRISAGDFRFNEQWYIDPWLLSGCAMLILVAQLMLVQAACRRRGH
;
A
#
# COMPACT_ATOMS: atom_id res chain seq x y z
N MET A 1 -17.54 22.05 -22.68
CA MET A 1 -16.23 21.40 -22.95
C MET A 1 -15.73 20.88 -21.62
N ALA A 2 -15.92 19.59 -21.35
CA ALA A 2 -15.36 18.99 -20.14
C ALA A 2 -13.84 19.02 -20.30
N HIS A 3 -13.16 19.70 -19.38
CA HIS A 3 -11.72 19.68 -19.33
C HIS A 3 -11.31 18.24 -19.02
N ASP A 4 -10.81 17.52 -20.03
CA ASP A 4 -10.21 16.19 -19.88
C ASP A 4 -8.88 16.34 -19.11
N GLY A 5 -8.98 16.75 -17.84
CA GLY A 5 -7.89 16.71 -16.86
C GLY A 5 -7.60 15.28 -16.40
N GLY A 6 -7.78 14.30 -17.29
CA GLY A 6 -7.44 12.92 -17.05
C GLY A 6 -5.93 12.84 -16.91
N MET A 7 -5.45 12.65 -15.68
CA MET A 7 -4.04 12.42 -15.38
C MET A 7 -3.54 11.26 -16.28
N THR A 8 -2.81 11.58 -17.34
CA THR A 8 -2.35 10.59 -18.32
C THR A 8 -1.14 9.85 -17.74
N ILE A 9 -1.41 8.82 -16.95
CA ILE A 9 -0.34 7.96 -16.42
C ILE A 9 0.23 7.15 -17.58
N ALA A 10 1.49 7.38 -17.93
CA ALA A 10 2.17 6.57 -18.93
C ALA A 10 2.15 5.09 -18.52
N PRO A 11 1.79 4.14 -19.40
CA PRO A 11 1.71 2.71 -19.04
C PRO A 11 2.99 2.19 -18.37
N ARG A 12 4.16 2.65 -18.84
CA ARG A 12 5.46 2.33 -18.24
C ARG A 12 5.55 2.69 -16.75
N ILE A 13 4.98 3.82 -16.33
CA ILE A 13 5.00 4.27 -14.93
C ILE A 13 4.07 3.37 -14.08
N LEU A 14 2.90 3.02 -14.61
CA LEU A 14 1.97 2.11 -13.93
C LEU A 14 2.61 0.74 -13.70
N TYR A 15 3.21 0.16 -14.73
CA TYR A 15 3.88 -1.15 -14.61
C TYR A 15 5.12 -1.09 -13.70
N ALA A 16 5.90 -0.02 -13.75
CA ALA A 16 7.02 0.18 -12.85
C ALA A 16 6.57 0.28 -11.38
N ALA A 17 5.51 1.05 -11.11
CA ALA A 17 4.95 1.19 -9.76
C ALA A 17 4.38 -0.15 -9.24
N ALA A 18 3.68 -0.89 -10.10
CA ALA A 18 3.15 -2.21 -9.78
C ALA A 18 4.27 -3.20 -9.45
N ALA A 19 5.31 -3.28 -10.29
CA ALA A 19 6.47 -4.15 -10.07
C ALA A 19 7.23 -3.76 -8.79
N ALA A 20 7.43 -2.46 -8.55
CA ALA A 20 8.06 -1.96 -7.34
C ALA A 20 7.27 -2.36 -6.09
N ALA A 21 5.94 -2.26 -6.10
CA ALA A 21 5.12 -2.65 -4.97
C ALA A 21 5.19 -4.16 -4.67
N VAL A 22 5.17 -5.00 -5.71
CA VAL A 22 5.37 -6.45 -5.57
C VAL A 22 6.75 -6.74 -4.99
N LEU A 23 7.80 -6.09 -5.50
CA LEU A 23 9.16 -6.26 -5.00
C LEU A 23 9.28 -5.85 -3.53
N VAL A 24 8.72 -4.71 -3.13
CA VAL A 24 8.70 -4.27 -1.73
C VAL A 24 8.00 -5.29 -0.83
N SER A 25 6.87 -5.84 -1.27
CA SER A 25 6.16 -6.90 -0.53
C SER A 25 7.01 -8.15 -0.34
N LEU A 26 7.66 -8.63 -1.41
CA LEU A 26 8.52 -9.81 -1.36
C LEU A 26 9.75 -9.59 -0.46
N LEU A 27 10.40 -8.43 -0.56
CA LEU A 27 11.51 -8.06 0.30
C LEU A 27 11.08 -7.99 1.77
N ALA A 28 9.93 -7.39 2.08
CA ALA A 28 9.39 -7.33 3.43
C ALA A 28 9.06 -8.73 4.01
N TRP A 29 8.60 -9.66 3.16
CA TRP A 29 8.41 -11.06 3.56
C TRP A 29 9.74 -11.78 3.80
N ALA A 30 10.73 -11.59 2.91
CA ALA A 30 12.06 -12.17 3.06
C ALA A 30 12.77 -11.70 4.35
N VAL A 31 12.61 -10.42 4.70
CA VAL A 31 13.17 -9.86 5.95
C VAL A 31 12.52 -10.49 7.20
N GLU A 32 11.22 -10.76 7.20
CA GLU A 32 10.61 -11.48 8.33
C GLU A 32 11.02 -12.96 8.35
N TRP A 33 11.06 -13.64 7.21
CA TRP A 33 11.45 -15.06 7.15
C TRP A 33 12.91 -15.30 7.53
N SER A 34 13.79 -14.34 7.31
CA SER A 34 15.17 -14.39 7.79
C SER A 34 15.31 -14.16 9.30
N GLY A 35 14.21 -13.88 10.01
CA GLY A 35 14.21 -13.59 11.45
C GLY A 35 14.76 -12.20 11.80
N MET A 36 15.09 -11.37 10.81
CA MET A 36 15.61 -10.01 11.03
C MET A 36 14.53 -9.01 11.44
N ALA A 37 13.25 -9.31 11.19
CA ALA A 37 12.12 -8.52 11.66
C ALA A 37 11.24 -9.33 12.62
N TYR A 38 10.71 -8.63 13.63
CA TYR A 38 9.76 -9.20 14.57
C TYR A 38 8.43 -9.54 13.87
N VAL A 39 7.75 -10.56 14.37
CA VAL A 39 6.44 -10.97 13.85
C VAL A 39 5.38 -9.97 14.29
N CYS A 40 4.80 -9.25 13.33
CA CYS A 40 3.76 -8.28 13.60
C CYS A 40 2.51 -8.53 12.75
N PRO A 41 1.34 -8.82 13.34
CA PRO A 41 0.14 -9.15 12.59
C PRO A 41 -0.32 -7.99 11.70
N TYR A 42 -0.17 -6.74 12.15
CA TYR A 42 -0.48 -5.55 11.36
C TYR A 42 0.44 -5.46 10.12
N CYS A 43 1.75 -5.66 10.30
CA CYS A 43 2.72 -5.63 9.21
C CYS A 43 2.48 -6.76 8.20
N ARG A 44 2.10 -7.96 8.66
CA ARG A 44 1.76 -9.09 7.78
C ARG A 44 0.61 -8.77 6.83
N VAL A 45 -0.45 -8.13 7.34
CA VAL A 45 -1.58 -7.69 6.51
C VAL A 45 -1.11 -6.64 5.52
N GLN A 46 -0.40 -5.61 5.99
CA GLN A 46 0.07 -4.50 5.14
C GLN A 46 0.93 -4.99 3.99
N ARG A 47 1.99 -5.75 4.26
CA ARG A 47 2.91 -6.21 3.20
C ARG A 47 2.21 -7.14 2.22
N THR A 48 1.30 -7.99 2.68
CA THR A 48 0.56 -8.91 1.82
C THR A 48 -0.35 -8.12 0.88
N VAL A 49 -1.11 -7.17 1.41
CA VAL A 49 -2.04 -6.38 0.61
C VAL A 49 -1.30 -5.42 -0.34
N ILE A 50 -0.17 -4.85 0.06
CA ILE A 50 0.70 -4.08 -0.86
C ILE A 50 1.10 -4.96 -2.06
N GLY A 51 1.50 -6.20 -1.83
CA GLY A 51 1.84 -7.15 -2.90
C GLY A 51 0.64 -7.49 -3.78
N VAL A 52 -0.50 -7.82 -3.18
CA VAL A 52 -1.76 -8.13 -3.90
C VAL A 52 -2.22 -6.96 -4.75
N LEU A 53 -2.21 -5.73 -4.21
CA LEU A 53 -2.55 -4.52 -4.96
C LEU A 53 -1.55 -4.25 -6.09
N GLY A 54 -0.27 -4.55 -5.89
CA GLY A 54 0.75 -4.49 -6.95
C GLY A 54 0.42 -5.46 -8.10
N LEU A 55 0.04 -6.70 -7.78
CA LEU A 55 -0.40 -7.67 -8.79
C LEU A 55 -1.68 -7.23 -9.50
N LEU A 56 -2.70 -6.79 -8.77
CA LEU A 56 -3.95 -6.29 -9.35
C LEU A 56 -3.71 -5.10 -10.29
N MET A 57 -2.77 -4.21 -9.95
CA MET A 57 -2.39 -3.07 -10.77
C MET A 57 -1.80 -3.48 -12.13
N LEU A 58 -1.09 -4.61 -12.22
CA LEU A 58 -0.59 -5.13 -13.51
C LEU A 58 -1.74 -5.51 -14.47
N PHE A 59 -2.90 -5.87 -13.92
CA PHE A 59 -4.10 -6.24 -14.69
C PHE A 59 -5.12 -5.10 -14.81
N ALA A 60 -4.78 -3.89 -14.36
CA ALA A 60 -5.68 -2.74 -14.40
C ALA A 60 -5.95 -2.33 -15.86
N ARG A 61 -7.12 -2.71 -16.36
CA ARG A 61 -7.59 -2.40 -17.72
C ARG A 61 -8.81 -1.48 -17.66
N PRO A 62 -8.93 -0.54 -18.59
CA PRO A 62 -10.10 0.30 -18.66
C PRO A 62 -11.38 -0.50 -18.93
N GLY A 63 -12.46 -0.14 -18.22
CA GLY A 63 -13.77 -0.79 -18.33
C GLY A 63 -13.96 -2.08 -17.52
N ALA A 64 -12.90 -2.62 -16.90
CA ALA A 64 -13.01 -3.80 -16.04
C ALA A 64 -13.44 -3.42 -14.60
N ILE A 65 -14.47 -4.07 -14.06
CA ILE A 65 -14.97 -3.80 -12.70
C ILE A 65 -14.27 -4.62 -11.61
N VAL A 66 -13.75 -5.81 -11.95
CA VAL A 66 -13.20 -6.77 -10.98
C VAL A 66 -11.95 -6.24 -10.29
N VAL A 67 -11.00 -5.70 -11.06
CA VAL A 67 -9.74 -5.16 -10.53
C VAL A 67 -9.98 -3.99 -9.55
N PRO A 68 -10.74 -2.94 -9.90
CA PRO A 68 -11.00 -1.86 -8.95
C PRO A 68 -11.82 -2.33 -7.76
N TRP A 69 -12.80 -3.22 -7.94
CA TRP A 69 -13.58 -3.78 -6.83
C TRP A 69 -12.70 -4.51 -5.81
N LEU A 70 -11.88 -5.48 -6.26
CA LEU A 70 -10.94 -6.19 -5.39
C LEU A 70 -9.95 -5.22 -4.73
N SER A 71 -9.42 -4.28 -5.50
CA SER A 71 -8.43 -3.32 -5.00
C SER A 71 -9.01 -2.46 -3.89
N TYR A 72 -10.23 -1.94 -4.07
CA TYR A 72 -10.89 -1.14 -3.03
C TYR A 72 -11.20 -1.97 -1.78
N SER A 73 -11.71 -3.20 -1.93
CA SER A 73 -12.01 -4.06 -0.78
C SER A 73 -10.76 -4.40 0.03
N THR A 74 -9.70 -4.89 -0.61
CA THR A 74 -8.47 -5.28 0.10
C THR A 74 -7.70 -4.06 0.59
N GLY A 75 -7.61 -3.00 -0.23
CA GLY A 75 -6.89 -1.79 0.10
C GLY A 75 -7.53 -1.00 1.25
N ALA A 76 -8.86 -0.92 1.30
CA ALA A 76 -9.56 -0.29 2.43
C ALA A 76 -9.30 -1.04 3.74
N PHE A 77 -9.38 -2.38 3.72
CA PHE A 77 -9.05 -3.20 4.88
C PHE A 77 -7.62 -2.97 5.37
N ALA A 78 -6.63 -3.05 4.48
CA ALA A 78 -5.23 -2.83 4.84
C ALA A 78 -4.96 -1.41 5.33
N PHE A 79 -5.63 -0.41 4.74
CA PHE A 79 -5.49 0.98 5.17
C PHE A 79 -6.00 1.16 6.60
N VAL A 80 -7.15 0.56 6.95
CA VAL A 80 -7.66 0.59 8.33
C VAL A 80 -6.66 -0.09 9.29
N VAL A 81 -6.14 -1.27 8.93
CA VAL A 81 -5.14 -1.97 9.74
C VAL A 81 -3.87 -1.13 9.94
N ALA A 82 -3.40 -0.45 8.90
CA ALA A 82 -2.25 0.44 8.97
C ALA A 82 -2.54 1.69 9.80
N ALA A 83 -3.70 2.31 9.62
CA ALA A 83 -4.14 3.46 10.41
C ALA A 83 -4.28 3.12 11.89
N MET A 84 -4.79 1.93 12.22
CA MET A 84 -4.86 1.45 13.61
C MET A 84 -3.47 1.27 14.23
N GLN A 85 -2.51 0.67 13.51
CA GLN A 85 -1.13 0.54 13.98
C GLN A 85 -0.48 1.91 14.18
N HIS A 86 -0.64 2.81 13.22
CA HIS A 86 -0.08 4.16 13.29
C HIS A 86 -0.70 4.96 14.44
N PHE A 87 -2.02 4.89 14.62
CA PHE A 87 -2.72 5.54 15.73
C PHE A 87 -2.32 4.96 17.09
N ASN A 88 -2.03 3.65 17.18
CA ASN A 88 -1.49 3.07 18.42
C ASN A 88 -0.14 3.67 18.79
N GLY A 89 0.71 4.01 17.81
CA GLY A 89 1.94 4.76 18.07
C GLY A 89 1.66 6.18 18.55
N TRP A 90 0.72 6.91 17.92
CA TRP A 90 0.29 8.23 18.40
C TRP A 90 -0.26 8.21 19.82
N LYS A 91 -1.03 7.18 20.20
CA LYS A 91 -1.49 7.00 21.59
C LYS A 91 -0.33 6.88 22.56
N ARG A 92 0.73 6.14 22.21
CA ARG A 92 1.94 6.02 23.04
C ARG A 92 2.70 7.33 23.14
N ILE A 93 2.77 8.10 22.04
CA ILE A 93 3.37 9.45 22.04
C ILE A 93 2.61 10.36 22.99
N SER A 94 1.28 10.37 22.92
CA SER A 94 0.43 11.19 23.78
C SER A 94 0.50 10.77 25.26
N ALA A 95 0.78 9.50 25.55
CA ALA A 95 0.93 9.00 26.92
C ALA A 95 2.31 9.30 27.53
N GLY A 96 3.28 9.77 26.75
CA GLY A 96 4.67 9.98 27.19
C GLY A 96 5.51 8.69 27.22
N ASP A 97 4.94 7.53 26.88
CA ASP A 97 5.59 6.21 26.89
C ASP A 97 6.24 5.84 25.54
N PHE A 98 6.35 6.79 24.62
CA PHE A 98 6.90 6.51 23.30
C PHE A 98 8.41 6.38 23.34
N ARG A 99 8.89 5.22 22.90
CA ARG A 99 10.30 4.96 22.63
C ARG A 99 10.38 4.31 21.26
N PHE A 100 11.23 4.87 20.40
CA PHE A 100 11.60 4.17 19.17
C PHE A 100 12.24 2.82 19.53
N ASN A 101 12.00 1.82 18.69
CA ASN A 101 12.72 0.57 18.78
C ASN A 101 14.24 0.80 18.64
N GLU A 102 15.08 -0.11 19.17
CA GLU A 102 16.55 -0.02 19.08
C GLU A 102 17.01 0.20 17.62
N GLN A 103 16.33 -0.46 16.69
CA GLN A 103 16.42 -0.20 15.27
C GLN A 103 15.24 0.68 14.82
N TRP A 104 15.42 1.99 14.86
CA TRP A 104 14.37 2.98 14.53
C TRP A 104 13.74 2.79 13.14
N TYR A 105 14.48 2.21 12.17
CA TYR A 105 14.01 2.00 10.80
C TYR A 105 13.02 0.84 10.64
N ILE A 106 12.93 -0.08 11.61
CA ILE A 106 11.89 -1.12 11.66
C ILE A 106 10.77 -0.78 12.64
N ASP A 107 10.73 0.46 13.11
CA ASP A 107 9.73 0.89 14.08
C ASP A 107 8.31 0.75 13.52
N PRO A 108 7.38 0.11 14.26
CA PRO A 108 6.04 -0.14 13.76
C PRO A 108 5.25 1.15 13.47
N TRP A 109 5.50 2.27 14.15
CA TRP A 109 4.82 3.53 13.88
C TRP A 109 5.28 4.14 12.56
N LEU A 110 6.59 4.11 12.28
CA LEU A 110 7.16 4.62 11.04
C LEU A 110 6.72 3.78 9.84
N LEU A 111 6.86 2.45 9.93
CA LEU A 111 6.51 1.54 8.84
C LEU A 111 5.02 1.59 8.49
N SER A 112 4.13 1.70 9.48
CA SER A 112 2.68 1.82 9.23
C SER A 112 2.32 3.13 8.53
N GLY A 113 2.99 4.24 8.84
CA GLY A 113 2.82 5.50 8.11
C GLY A 113 3.23 5.38 6.64
N CYS A 114 4.39 4.77 6.37
CA CYS A 114 4.84 4.47 5.00
C CYS A 114 3.86 3.55 4.27
N ALA A 115 3.37 2.50 4.94
CA ALA A 115 2.41 1.57 4.36
C ALA A 115 1.10 2.27 3.98
N MET A 116 0.57 3.18 4.81
CA MET A 116 -0.62 3.97 4.48
C MET A 116 -0.44 4.77 3.19
N LEU A 117 0.69 5.45 3.04
CA LEU A 117 0.99 6.23 1.83
C LEU A 117 1.08 5.34 0.57
N ILE A 118 1.73 4.18 0.69
CA ILE A 118 1.82 3.20 -0.41
C ILE A 118 0.42 2.70 -0.79
N LEU A 119 -0.40 2.31 0.18
CA LEU A 119 -1.75 1.80 -0.06
C LEU A 119 -2.64 2.84 -0.76
N VAL A 120 -2.60 4.10 -0.30
CA VAL A 120 -3.34 5.19 -0.95
C VAL A 120 -2.85 5.41 -2.38
N ALA A 121 -1.53 5.47 -2.59
CA ALA A 121 -0.96 5.62 -3.92
C ALA A 121 -1.40 4.48 -4.86
N GLN A 122 -1.38 3.24 -4.39
CA GLN A 122 -1.82 2.08 -5.17
C GLN A 122 -3.30 2.19 -5.56
N LEU A 123 -4.18 2.56 -4.64
CA LEU A 123 -5.60 2.75 -4.92
C LEU A 123 -5.85 3.86 -5.95
N MET A 124 -5.13 4.98 -5.85
CA MET A 124 -5.21 6.07 -6.83
C MET A 124 -4.75 5.63 -8.22
N LEU A 125 -3.64 4.88 -8.30
CA LEU A 125 -3.10 4.36 -9.55
C LEU A 125 -4.04 3.34 -10.21
N VAL A 126 -4.60 2.41 -9.44
CA VAL A 126 -5.60 1.44 -9.95
C VAL A 126 -6.82 2.19 -10.49
N GLN A 127 -7.33 3.18 -9.75
CA GLN A 127 -8.48 3.96 -10.18
C GLN A 127 -8.21 4.73 -11.46
N ALA A 128 -7.05 5.40 -11.54
CA ALA A 128 -6.65 6.14 -12.72
C ALA A 128 -6.43 5.23 -13.94
N ALA A 129 -5.94 4.01 -13.74
CA ALA A 129 -5.80 3.01 -14.80
C ALA A 129 -7.17 2.49 -15.30
N CYS A 130 -8.10 2.21 -14.39
CA CYS A 130 -9.41 1.63 -14.74
C CYS A 130 -10.41 2.66 -15.27
N ARG A 131 -10.29 3.94 -14.88
CA ARG A 131 -11.16 5.04 -15.36
C ARG A 131 -10.82 5.57 -16.74
N ARG A 132 -9.76 5.10 -17.41
CA ARG A 132 -9.51 5.52 -18.81
C ARG A 132 -10.72 5.13 -19.65
N ARG A 133 -11.58 6.07 -20.03
CA ARG A 133 -12.61 5.77 -21.01
C ARG A 133 -11.90 5.48 -22.34
N GLY A 134 -12.14 4.31 -22.90
CA GLY A 134 -11.83 4.08 -24.32
C GLY A 134 -12.53 5.17 -25.12
N HIS A 135 -11.77 5.83 -25.99
CA HIS A 135 -12.28 6.74 -27.01
C HIS A 135 -13.32 6.02 -27.87
#